data_AF-A0A936B2D7-F1
#
_entry.id   AF-A0A936B2D7-F1
#
_cell.length_a   1.000
_cell.length_b   1.000
_cell.length_c   1.000
_cell.angle_alpha   90.00
_cell.angle_beta   90.00
_cell.angle_gamma   90.00
#
_symmetry.space_group_name_H-M   'P 1'
#
loop_
_entity.id
_entity.type
_entity.pdbx_description
1 polymer ?
#
loop_
_entity_poly.entity_id
_entity_poly.type
_entity_poly.pdbx_seq_one_letter_code
_entity_poly.pdbx_strand_id
1 'polypeptide(L)'
;MHELIQQAIDTAEHGHKPRAVTLLKQVVSQDEYNETAWLWLGRLMESPTDRQICFENVLTINPDNEWAAEQLRLLQREIATAESPIPVEELLAANEAAVQEVEALVAGSAPPRQKAERYGKMVLYGRACPQCETKMMLHDLRGRPVQTAVCPQCASIVDVQGELAARVGRAQPYAPSQPIRLREEGTFSGQRHRVIGWVAYQMGKGNDSWLWECWLLASVKGHYRWLTYDEQDGFIFYQPLAPPTEPVPPTAAHLPVRHKEPVPISAAGQGWVANLAGQLTWQMQAGTPVRFLDGTRDGRLYRLMYTREEVELLEGIQLEEEVVWQAFGRPEVWAERQTAVRQNWLVGGGLAVLAMLLVVAAALVSPAIWLLVLPAIVGSGVFIGRAFSSG
;
A
#
# COMPACT_ATOMS: atom_id res chain seq x y z
N MET A 1 -24.96 -24.58 5.37
CA MET A 1 -24.63 -23.59 6.41
C MET A 1 -23.87 -24.23 7.57
N HIS A 2 -24.42 -25.27 8.21
CA HIS A 2 -23.72 -26.02 9.28
C HIS A 2 -22.36 -26.63 8.85
N GLU A 3 -22.26 -27.12 7.61
CA GLU A 3 -20.98 -27.61 7.07
C GLU A 3 -19.94 -26.50 6.86
N LEU A 4 -20.36 -25.27 6.52
CA LEU A 4 -19.44 -24.16 6.24
C LEU A 4 -18.82 -23.62 7.53
N ILE A 5 -19.62 -23.52 8.61
CA ILE A 5 -19.12 -23.11 9.92
C ILE A 5 -18.21 -24.18 10.51
N GLN A 6 -18.54 -25.46 10.39
CA GLN A 6 -17.67 -26.54 10.86
C GLN A 6 -16.34 -26.54 10.11
N GLN A 7 -16.37 -26.39 8.78
CA GLN A 7 -15.16 -26.26 7.98
C GLN A 7 -14.30 -25.07 8.41
N ALA A 8 -14.92 -23.94 8.75
CA ALA A 8 -14.22 -22.75 9.19
C ALA A 8 -13.53 -22.95 10.56
N ILE A 9 -14.22 -23.61 11.49
CA ILE A 9 -13.70 -23.96 12.82
C ILE A 9 -12.53 -24.94 12.68
N ASP A 10 -12.70 -26.03 11.93
CA ASP A 10 -11.64 -27.01 11.70
C ASP A 10 -10.41 -26.32 11.07
N THR A 11 -10.64 -25.42 10.10
CA THR A 11 -9.56 -24.63 9.48
C THR A 11 -8.83 -23.73 10.48
N ALA A 12 -9.57 -23.15 11.44
CA ALA A 12 -8.98 -22.31 12.50
C ALA A 12 -8.13 -23.15 13.46
N GLU A 13 -8.62 -24.32 13.86
CA GLU A 13 -7.95 -25.25 14.78
C GLU A 13 -6.67 -25.84 14.16
N HIS A 14 -6.64 -26.06 12.85
CA HIS A 14 -5.44 -26.48 12.11
C HIS A 14 -4.46 -25.32 11.83
N GLY A 15 -4.68 -24.13 12.39
CA GLY A 15 -3.75 -23.00 12.33
C GLY A 15 -3.85 -22.15 11.05
N HIS A 16 -4.76 -22.46 10.14
CA HIS A 16 -4.97 -21.71 8.90
C HIS A 16 -5.88 -20.49 9.10
N LYS A 17 -5.46 -19.59 10.00
CA LYS A 17 -6.26 -18.44 10.46
C LYS A 17 -6.84 -17.56 9.34
N PRO A 18 -6.11 -17.17 8.28
CA PRO A 18 -6.68 -16.32 7.22
C PRO A 18 -7.84 -16.99 6.48
N ARG A 19 -7.70 -18.28 6.19
CA ARG A 19 -8.74 -19.07 5.51
C ARG A 19 -9.96 -19.26 6.39
N ALA A 20 -9.75 -19.53 7.68
CA ALA A 20 -10.82 -19.60 8.66
C ALA A 20 -11.59 -18.29 8.76
N VAL A 21 -10.89 -17.15 8.83
CA VAL A 21 -11.52 -15.81 8.84
C VAL A 21 -12.35 -15.57 7.58
N THR A 22 -11.86 -15.93 6.39
CA THR A 22 -12.63 -15.82 5.14
C THR A 22 -13.91 -16.66 5.19
N LEU A 23 -13.82 -17.91 5.63
CA LEU A 23 -14.98 -18.79 5.75
C LEU A 23 -15.99 -18.27 6.79
N LEU A 24 -15.52 -17.81 7.95
CA LEU A 24 -16.38 -17.24 8.99
C LEU A 24 -17.05 -15.94 8.54
N LYS A 25 -16.36 -15.07 7.78
CA LYS A 25 -16.97 -13.89 7.16
C LYS A 25 -18.07 -14.26 6.17
N GLN A 26 -17.87 -15.34 5.40
CA GLN A 26 -18.91 -15.87 4.52
C GLN A 26 -20.11 -16.39 5.33
N VAL A 27 -19.88 -17.05 6.47
CA VAL A 27 -20.96 -17.49 7.37
C VAL A 27 -21.75 -16.29 7.89
N VAL A 28 -21.10 -15.28 8.47
CA VAL A 28 -21.82 -14.12 9.03
C VAL A 28 -22.48 -13.23 7.96
N SER A 29 -22.00 -13.27 6.71
CA SER A 29 -22.66 -12.60 5.59
C SER A 29 -23.96 -13.29 5.15
N GLN A 30 -24.08 -14.59 5.42
CA GLN A 30 -25.26 -15.38 5.10
C GLN A 30 -26.24 -15.46 6.28
N ASP A 31 -25.71 -15.47 7.50
CA ASP A 31 -26.46 -15.52 8.75
C ASP A 31 -25.78 -14.59 9.78
N GLU A 32 -26.27 -13.36 9.86
CA GLU A 32 -25.75 -12.34 10.77
C GLU A 32 -26.05 -12.65 12.24
N TYR A 33 -26.97 -13.58 12.53
CA TYR A 33 -27.32 -14.00 13.90
C TYR A 33 -26.51 -15.23 14.35
N ASN A 34 -25.49 -15.61 13.60
CA ASN A 34 -24.65 -16.75 13.93
C ASN A 34 -23.63 -16.43 15.04
N GLU A 35 -24.04 -16.61 16.30
CA GLU A 35 -23.23 -16.36 17.50
C GLU A 35 -21.84 -17.01 17.41
N THR A 36 -21.78 -18.29 17.04
CA THR A 36 -20.55 -19.07 16.97
C THR A 36 -19.57 -18.47 15.96
N ALA A 37 -20.06 -18.04 14.79
CA ALA A 37 -19.19 -17.47 13.76
C ALA A 37 -18.60 -16.11 14.20
N TRP A 38 -19.40 -15.25 14.85
CA TRP A 38 -18.91 -14.00 15.43
C TRP A 38 -17.90 -14.22 16.55
N LEU A 39 -18.12 -15.22 17.41
CA LEU A 39 -17.22 -15.55 18.50
C LEU A 39 -15.85 -16.03 17.97
N TRP A 40 -15.86 -16.88 16.93
CA TRP A 40 -14.63 -17.32 16.27
C TRP A 40 -13.93 -16.19 15.52
N LEU A 41 -14.65 -15.26 14.90
CA LEU A 41 -14.05 -14.07 14.31
C LEU A 41 -13.34 -13.22 15.38
N GLY A 42 -13.98 -12.93 16.51
CA GLY A 42 -13.36 -12.15 17.59
C GLY A 42 -12.08 -12.75 18.18
N ARG A 43 -11.92 -14.08 18.08
CA ARG A 43 -10.70 -14.80 18.46
C ARG A 43 -9.57 -14.67 17.44
N LEU A 44 -9.91 -14.62 16.16
CA LEU A 44 -8.95 -14.74 15.06
C LEU A 44 -8.49 -13.39 14.52
N MET A 45 -9.27 -12.33 14.71
CA MET A 45 -8.94 -10.98 14.25
C MET A 45 -7.75 -10.40 15.04
N GLU A 46 -6.85 -9.71 14.35
CA GLU A 46 -5.62 -9.14 14.95
C GLU A 46 -5.83 -7.73 15.50
N SER A 47 -6.77 -6.96 14.94
CA SER A 47 -7.10 -5.59 15.35
C SER A 47 -7.93 -5.59 16.63
N PRO A 48 -7.52 -4.87 17.71
CA PRO A 48 -8.34 -4.75 18.92
C PRO A 48 -9.73 -4.20 18.62
N THR A 49 -9.85 -3.25 17.69
CA THR A 49 -11.16 -2.70 17.29
C THR A 49 -12.03 -3.73 16.57
N ASP A 50 -11.46 -4.56 15.70
CA ASP A 50 -12.26 -5.59 14.98
C ASP A 50 -12.71 -6.72 15.92
N ARG A 51 -11.85 -7.07 16.88
CA ARG A 51 -12.20 -8.02 17.94
C ARG A 51 -13.35 -7.47 18.80
N GLN A 52 -13.35 -6.16 19.08
CA GLN A 52 -14.41 -5.48 19.83
C GLN A 52 -15.76 -5.65 19.13
N ILE A 53 -15.82 -5.33 17.83
CA ILE A 53 -17.04 -5.44 17.02
C ILE A 53 -17.56 -6.88 17.01
N CYS A 54 -16.67 -7.86 16.87
CA CYS A 54 -17.08 -9.27 16.88
C CYS A 54 -17.70 -9.68 18.22
N PHE A 55 -17.13 -9.26 19.35
CA PHE A 55 -17.69 -9.58 20.67
C PHE A 55 -18.96 -8.80 20.98
N GLU A 56 -19.10 -7.56 20.51
CA GLU A 56 -20.35 -6.79 20.60
C GLU A 56 -21.48 -7.46 19.81
N ASN A 57 -21.19 -8.00 18.62
CA ASN A 57 -22.17 -8.78 17.86
C ASN A 57 -22.58 -10.07 18.58
N VAL A 58 -21.62 -10.79 19.19
CA VAL A 58 -21.93 -11.96 20.03
C VAL A 58 -22.88 -11.59 21.16
N LEU A 59 -22.61 -10.50 21.89
CA LEU A 59 -23.44 -10.07 23.02
C LEU A 59 -24.79 -9.48 22.60
N THR A 60 -24.89 -8.98 21.37
CA THR A 60 -26.17 -8.56 20.78
C THR A 60 -27.05 -9.76 20.49
N ILE A 61 -26.47 -10.88 20.04
CA ILE A 61 -27.17 -12.13 19.73
C ILE A 61 -27.48 -12.92 21.00
N ASN A 62 -26.48 -13.04 21.89
CA ASN A 62 -26.55 -13.77 23.15
C ASN A 62 -25.94 -12.93 24.28
N PRO A 63 -26.77 -12.12 24.99
CA PRO A 63 -26.32 -11.30 26.10
C PRO A 63 -25.73 -12.09 27.27
N ASP A 64 -26.09 -13.38 27.40
CA ASP A 64 -25.64 -14.26 28.47
C ASP A 64 -24.28 -14.94 28.16
N ASN A 65 -23.63 -14.58 27.05
CA ASN A 65 -22.30 -15.09 26.71
C ASN A 65 -21.21 -14.44 27.58
N GLU A 66 -21.00 -15.00 28.78
CA GLU A 66 -20.02 -14.52 29.77
C GLU A 66 -18.60 -14.43 29.19
N TRP A 67 -18.24 -15.33 28.26
CA TRP A 67 -16.90 -15.35 27.67
C TRP A 67 -16.66 -14.14 26.76
N ALA A 68 -17.61 -13.83 25.88
CA ALA A 68 -17.53 -12.64 25.01
C ALA A 68 -17.56 -11.35 25.82
N ALA A 69 -18.38 -11.29 26.89
CA ALA A 69 -18.44 -10.16 27.81
C ALA A 69 -17.08 -9.88 28.48
N GLU A 70 -16.40 -10.92 28.98
CA GLU A 70 -15.09 -10.75 29.60
C GLU A 70 -14.01 -10.36 28.59
N GLN A 71 -14.01 -10.95 27.38
CA GLN A 71 -13.06 -10.55 26.33
C GLN A 71 -13.25 -9.08 25.92
N LEU A 72 -14.50 -8.64 25.78
CA LEU A 72 -14.82 -7.25 25.45
C LEU A 72 -14.32 -6.28 26.54
N ARG A 73 -14.52 -6.62 27.82
CA ARG A 73 -14.05 -5.81 28.97
C ARG A 73 -12.52 -5.66 29.00
N LEU A 74 -11.79 -6.75 28.76
CA LEU A 74 -10.32 -6.72 28.71
C LEU A 74 -9.80 -5.84 27.56
N LEU A 75 -10.44 -5.97 26.40
CA LEU A 75 -10.10 -5.24 25.19
C LEU A 75 -10.37 -3.74 25.32
N GLN A 76 -11.50 -3.36 25.92
CA GLN A 76 -11.83 -1.96 26.23
C GLN A 76 -10.79 -1.33 27.16
N ARG A 77 -10.23 -2.10 28.09
CA ARG A 77 -9.15 -1.62 28.97
C ARG A 77 -7.85 -1.41 28.22
N GLU A 78 -7.48 -2.34 27.33
CA GLU A 78 -6.30 -2.24 26.46
C GLU A 78 -6.39 -0.99 25.56
N ILE A 79 -7.55 -0.76 24.95
CA ILE A 79 -7.85 0.41 24.12
C ILE A 79 -7.77 1.70 24.96
N ALA A 80 -8.41 1.74 26.13
CA ALA A 80 -8.38 2.91 27.01
C ALA A 80 -6.96 3.27 27.52
N THR A 81 -6.10 2.28 27.75
CA THR A 81 -4.69 2.54 28.10
C THR A 81 -3.85 3.05 26.93
N ALA A 82 -4.20 2.67 25.69
CA ALA A 82 -3.53 3.16 24.49
C ALA A 82 -3.96 4.59 24.10
N GLU A 83 -5.14 5.04 24.55
CA GLU A 83 -5.75 6.32 24.21
C GLU A 83 -5.60 7.41 25.28
N SER A 84 -4.91 7.15 26.40
CA SER A 84 -4.79 8.15 27.47
C SER A 84 -3.95 9.35 27.02
N PRO A 85 -4.49 10.60 27.03
CA PRO A 85 -3.77 11.77 26.55
C PRO A 85 -2.68 12.20 27.53
N ILE A 86 -1.49 12.54 27.02
CA ILE A 86 -0.56 13.42 27.73
C ILE A 86 -1.24 14.80 27.82
N PRO A 87 -1.28 15.48 28.98
CA PRO A 87 -1.91 16.79 29.10
C PRO A 87 -1.21 17.81 28.18
N VAL A 88 -1.88 18.17 27.08
CA VAL A 88 -1.36 19.05 26.04
C VAL A 88 -1.09 20.45 26.59
N GLU A 89 -1.86 20.91 27.56
CA GLU A 89 -1.62 22.19 28.26
C GLU A 89 -0.26 22.25 28.97
N GLU A 90 0.21 21.16 29.56
CA GLU A 90 1.48 21.12 30.31
C GLU A 90 2.69 21.12 29.36
N LEU A 91 2.53 20.48 28.20
CA LEU A 91 3.53 20.49 27.12
C LEU A 91 3.62 21.86 26.44
N LEU A 92 2.49 22.52 26.20
CA LEU A 92 2.44 23.84 25.56
C LEU A 92 3.07 24.92 26.44
N ALA A 93 2.77 24.92 27.74
CA ALA A 93 3.32 25.89 28.69
C ALA A 93 4.84 25.74 28.88
N ALA A 94 5.35 24.51 28.93
CA ALA A 94 6.78 24.24 29.00
C ALA A 94 7.52 24.67 27.71
N ASN A 95 6.87 24.53 26.55
CA ASN A 95 7.45 24.91 25.26
C ASN A 95 7.50 26.43 25.08
N GLU A 96 6.47 27.16 25.53
CA GLU A 96 6.43 28.63 25.44
C GLU A 96 7.51 29.30 26.28
N ALA A 97 7.78 28.77 27.48
CA ALA A 97 8.85 29.26 28.35
C ALA A 97 10.26 28.97 27.77
N ALA A 98 10.46 27.77 27.20
CA ALA A 98 11.72 27.39 26.57
C ALA A 98 12.01 28.20 25.30
N VAL A 99 10.98 28.51 24.50
CA VAL A 99 11.09 29.34 23.29
C VAL A 99 11.55 30.77 23.64
N GLN A 100 11.00 31.36 24.71
CA GLN A 100 11.37 32.73 25.12
C GLN A 100 12.82 32.82 25.63
N GLU A 101 13.31 31.77 26.31
CA GLU A 101 14.69 31.71 26.79
C GLU A 101 15.69 31.55 25.63
N VAL A 102 15.35 30.73 24.63
CA VAL A 102 16.16 30.57 23.39
C VAL A 102 16.14 31.84 22.53
N GLU A 103 14.99 32.51 22.38
CA GLU A 103 14.90 33.78 21.65
C GLU A 103 15.74 34.89 22.29
N ALA A 104 15.79 34.95 23.63
CA ALA A 104 16.65 35.87 24.36
C ALA A 104 18.16 35.54 24.20
N LEU A 105 18.52 34.26 24.05
CA LEU A 105 19.89 33.80 23.84
C LEU A 105 20.39 34.00 22.39
N VAL A 106 19.48 34.00 21.40
CA VAL A 106 19.80 34.09 19.96
C VAL A 106 19.77 35.55 19.44
N ALA A 107 19.38 36.52 20.28
CA ALA A 107 19.40 37.95 19.96
C ALA A 107 20.84 38.50 19.85
N GLY A 108 21.54 38.22 18.74
CA GLY A 108 22.84 38.82 18.49
C GLY A 108 23.64 38.35 17.29
N SER A 109 23.30 37.24 16.63
CA SER A 109 24.12 36.76 15.50
C SER A 109 23.28 36.01 14.47
N ALA A 110 22.65 36.79 13.57
CA ALA A 110 22.16 36.25 12.31
C ALA A 110 23.32 35.59 11.55
N PRO A 111 23.22 34.32 11.13
CA PRO A 111 24.21 33.73 10.23
C PRO A 111 24.24 34.54 8.93
N PRO A 112 25.42 34.71 8.30
CA PRO A 112 25.53 35.46 7.06
C PRO A 112 24.62 34.82 6.01
N ARG A 113 23.75 35.62 5.38
CA ARG A 113 22.89 35.22 4.25
C ARG A 113 23.78 34.78 3.08
N GLN A 114 24.16 33.50 3.04
CA GLN A 114 24.59 32.85 1.80
C GLN A 114 23.42 32.96 0.82
N LYS A 115 23.67 33.36 -0.44
CA LYS A 115 22.65 33.41 -1.50
C LYS A 115 21.89 32.09 -1.49
N ALA A 116 20.61 32.12 -1.13
CA ALA A 116 19.76 30.95 -1.16
C ALA A 116 19.76 30.35 -2.57
N GLU A 117 20.21 29.11 -2.71
CA GLU A 117 20.00 28.35 -3.95
C GLU A 117 18.49 28.22 -4.19
N ARG A 118 18.06 28.33 -5.46
CA ARG A 118 16.63 28.31 -5.81
C ARG A 118 16.35 27.26 -6.88
N TYR A 119 15.19 26.61 -6.74
CA TYR A 119 14.58 25.82 -7.82
C TYR A 119 13.22 26.42 -8.16
N GLY A 120 13.13 27.10 -9.32
CA GLY A 120 11.96 27.91 -9.65
C GLY A 120 11.68 28.98 -8.58
N LYS A 121 10.49 28.93 -7.99
CA LYS A 121 10.06 29.82 -6.89
C LYS A 121 10.45 29.32 -5.49
N MET A 122 11.04 28.13 -5.36
CA MET A 122 11.41 27.57 -4.06
C MET A 122 12.80 28.03 -3.63
N VAL A 123 12.93 28.25 -2.33
CA VAL A 123 14.22 28.37 -1.65
C VAL A 123 14.69 26.97 -1.29
N LEU A 124 15.98 26.70 -1.49
CA LEU A 124 16.63 25.53 -0.92
C LEU A 124 17.28 25.94 0.39
N TYR A 125 17.09 25.13 1.43
CA TYR A 125 17.75 25.31 2.72
C TYR A 125 18.71 24.16 3.00
N GLY A 126 19.83 24.48 3.63
CA GLY A 126 20.88 23.51 3.92
C GLY A 126 20.67 22.84 5.27
N ARG A 127 20.78 21.51 5.31
CA ARG A 127 20.92 20.72 6.54
C ARG A 127 22.17 19.85 6.45
N ALA A 128 22.99 19.84 7.48
CA ALA A 128 24.14 18.94 7.53
C ALA A 128 23.70 17.53 7.93
N CYS A 129 24.21 16.50 7.26
CA CYS A 129 24.01 15.13 7.68
C CYS A 129 24.76 14.88 9.01
N PRO A 130 24.10 14.39 10.07
CA PRO A 130 24.75 14.17 11.37
C PRO A 130 25.80 13.04 11.36
N GLN A 131 25.83 12.21 10.31
CA GLN A 131 26.76 11.08 10.21
C GLN A 131 28.07 11.42 9.47
N CYS A 132 28.00 12.27 8.44
CA CYS A 132 29.13 12.52 7.53
C CYS A 132 29.25 13.98 7.10
N GLU A 133 28.51 14.88 7.77
CA GLU A 133 28.54 16.34 7.62
C GLU A 133 28.21 16.88 6.22
N THR A 134 27.86 15.99 5.29
CA THR A 134 27.43 16.37 3.94
C THR A 134 26.26 17.33 4.02
N LYS A 135 26.42 18.52 3.41
CA LYS A 135 25.35 19.52 3.28
C LYS A 135 24.30 19.03 2.29
N MET A 136 23.11 18.77 2.78
CA MET A 136 21.92 18.42 2.01
C MET A 136 21.13 19.69 1.73
N MET A 137 20.86 19.96 0.45
CA MET A 137 20.01 21.08 0.03
C MET A 137 18.57 20.58 -0.14
N LEU A 138 17.70 21.02 0.76
CA LEU A 138 16.31 20.55 0.88
C LEU A 138 15.34 21.56 0.28
N HIS A 139 14.28 21.07 -0.37
CA HIS A 139 13.28 21.91 -1.01
C HIS A 139 12.29 22.44 0.03
N ASP A 140 12.10 23.76 0.06
CA ASP A 140 11.03 24.41 0.79
C ASP A 140 9.72 24.34 0.00
N LEU A 141 9.00 23.23 0.17
CA LEU A 141 7.72 22.96 -0.49
C LEU A 141 6.60 23.75 0.20
N ARG A 142 5.83 24.49 -0.60
CA ARG A 142 4.69 25.28 -0.10
C ARG A 142 3.63 24.36 0.51
N GLY A 143 3.39 24.53 1.80
CA GLY A 143 2.31 23.87 2.54
C GLY A 143 2.66 22.51 3.16
N ARG A 144 3.83 21.93 2.85
CA ARG A 144 4.30 20.70 3.52
C ARG A 144 5.82 20.59 3.41
N PRO A 145 6.60 21.03 4.42
CA PRO A 145 8.06 21.01 4.34
C PRO A 145 8.59 19.57 4.26
N VAL A 146 9.82 19.43 3.75
CA VAL A 146 10.55 18.15 3.83
C VAL A 146 10.78 17.80 5.30
N GLN A 147 10.45 16.56 5.66
CA GLN A 147 10.58 16.04 7.03
C GLN A 147 11.67 14.96 7.12
N THR A 148 11.83 14.16 6.05
CA THR A 148 12.88 13.15 5.95
C THR A 148 13.77 13.41 4.74
N ALA A 149 15.08 13.24 4.91
CA ALA A 149 16.05 13.27 3.82
C ALA A 149 17.03 12.09 3.92
N VAL A 150 17.31 11.44 2.78
CA VAL A 150 18.35 10.42 2.66
C VAL A 150 19.62 11.07 2.16
N CYS A 151 20.68 10.99 2.97
CA CYS A 151 21.98 11.57 2.63
C CYS A 151 22.57 10.89 1.38
N PRO A 152 22.89 11.64 0.31
CA PRO A 152 23.41 11.05 -0.92
C PRO A 152 24.82 10.46 -0.77
N GLN A 153 25.56 10.83 0.28
CA GLN A 153 26.94 10.40 0.49
C GLN A 153 27.05 9.09 1.30
N CYS A 154 26.28 8.96 2.38
CA CYS A 154 26.38 7.81 3.29
C CYS A 154 25.10 6.97 3.40
N ALA A 155 24.04 7.36 2.68
CA ALA A 155 22.71 6.75 2.73
C ALA A 155 22.03 6.79 4.11
N SER A 156 22.48 7.65 5.03
CA SER A 156 21.76 7.86 6.30
C SER A 156 20.39 8.46 6.03
N ILE A 157 19.36 7.88 6.65
CA ILE A 157 18.02 8.46 6.71
C ILE A 157 18.03 9.46 7.86
N VAL A 158 17.65 10.69 7.56
CA VAL A 158 17.79 11.84 8.46
C VAL A 158 16.43 12.51 8.61
N ASP A 159 15.96 12.64 9.85
CA ASP A 159 14.89 13.56 10.22
C ASP A 159 15.45 14.99 10.23
N VAL A 160 14.75 15.91 9.57
CA VAL A 160 15.18 17.29 9.34
C VAL A 160 14.24 18.34 9.93
N GLN A 161 13.23 17.94 10.70
CA GLN A 161 12.24 18.86 11.28
C GLN A 161 12.74 19.60 12.51
N GLY A 162 13.52 18.93 13.35
CA GLY A 162 14.13 19.53 14.53
C GLY A 162 15.13 20.65 14.19
N GLU A 163 15.53 21.41 15.21
CA GLU A 163 16.61 22.39 15.07
C GLU A 163 17.91 21.74 14.55
N LEU A 164 18.18 20.54 15.07
CA LEU A 164 19.26 19.67 14.66
C LEU A 164 18.72 18.47 13.89
N ALA A 165 19.38 18.15 12.77
CA ALA A 165 19.06 16.99 11.98
C ALA A 165 19.50 15.70 12.70
N ALA A 166 18.63 14.70 12.79
CA ALA A 166 18.87 13.46 13.53
C ALA A 166 18.89 12.25 12.59
N ARG A 167 19.84 11.33 12.78
CA ARG A 167 19.89 10.09 12.00
C ARG A 167 18.93 9.08 12.59
N VAL A 168 17.92 8.68 11.82
CA VAL A 168 16.90 7.70 12.23
C VAL A 168 17.12 6.32 11.60
N GLY A 169 17.95 6.23 10.55
CA GLY A 169 18.23 4.94 9.92
C GLY A 169 19.26 5.00 8.80
N ARG A 170 19.26 3.97 7.97
CA ARG A 170 20.06 3.90 6.75
C ARG A 170 19.22 3.29 5.63
N ALA A 171 19.17 3.96 4.50
CA ALA A 171 18.57 3.44 3.29
C ALA A 171 19.46 2.32 2.72
N GLN A 172 18.82 1.30 2.16
CA GLN A 172 19.55 0.25 1.43
C GLN A 172 19.78 0.70 -0.01
N PRO A 173 20.80 0.19 -0.72
CA PRO A 173 20.88 0.33 -2.16
C PRO A 173 19.56 -0.12 -2.80
N TYR A 174 19.03 0.66 -3.75
CA TYR A 174 17.76 0.40 -4.38
C TYR A 174 17.84 0.60 -5.89
N ALA A 175 17.01 -0.15 -6.61
CA ALA A 175 16.75 0.02 -8.03
C ALA A 175 15.22 0.04 -8.20
N PRO A 176 14.61 1.21 -8.46
CA PRO A 176 13.16 1.27 -8.65
C PRO A 176 12.71 0.43 -9.83
N SER A 177 11.47 -0.06 -9.83
CA SER A 177 10.92 -0.84 -10.95
C SER A 177 10.85 -0.02 -12.24
N GLN A 178 10.65 1.29 -12.08
CA GLN A 178 10.63 2.27 -13.17
C GLN A 178 11.94 3.05 -13.20
N PRO A 179 12.58 3.26 -14.36
CA PRO A 179 13.89 3.92 -14.45
C PRO A 179 13.83 5.46 -14.25
N ILE A 180 13.01 5.94 -13.32
CA ILE A 180 12.88 7.34 -12.89
C ILE A 180 13.90 7.61 -11.78
N ARG A 181 14.77 8.60 -12.01
CA ARG A 181 15.90 8.90 -11.12
C ARG A 181 15.64 10.16 -10.31
N LEU A 182 16.24 10.22 -9.11
CA LEU A 182 16.31 11.47 -8.37
C LEU A 182 16.98 12.56 -9.21
N ARG A 183 16.51 13.80 -9.07
CA ARG A 183 16.91 15.00 -9.81
C ARG A 183 16.51 15.04 -11.28
N GLU A 184 15.92 13.97 -11.81
CA GLU A 184 15.30 13.98 -13.12
C GLU A 184 14.14 14.98 -13.15
N GLU A 185 13.87 15.55 -14.32
CA GLU A 185 12.80 16.53 -14.49
C GLU A 185 11.77 16.05 -15.50
N GLY A 186 10.51 16.35 -15.22
CA GLY A 186 9.40 16.06 -16.12
C GLY A 186 8.41 17.21 -16.16
N THR A 187 7.67 17.32 -17.26
CA THR A 187 6.62 18.33 -17.44
C THR A 187 5.25 17.68 -17.39
N PHE A 188 4.56 17.84 -16.26
CA PHE A 188 3.22 17.31 -16.03
C PHE A 188 2.23 18.47 -15.99
N SER A 189 1.13 18.36 -16.74
CA SER A 189 0.09 19.41 -16.84
C SER A 189 0.66 20.79 -17.17
N GLY A 190 1.64 20.86 -18.10
CA GLY A 190 2.28 22.11 -18.53
C GLY A 190 3.23 22.73 -17.49
N GLN A 191 3.53 22.03 -16.41
CA GLN A 191 4.35 22.53 -15.32
C GLN A 191 5.55 21.62 -15.09
N ARG A 192 6.73 22.23 -14.98
CA ARG A 192 7.97 21.52 -14.71
C ARG A 192 8.03 21.05 -13.25
N HIS A 193 8.44 19.81 -13.09
CA HIS A 193 8.65 19.16 -11.81
C HIS A 193 10.03 18.49 -11.80
N ARG A 194 10.64 18.41 -10.63
CA ARG A 194 11.86 17.65 -10.36
C ARG A 194 11.53 16.53 -9.40
N VAL A 195 12.05 15.33 -9.70
CA VAL A 195 12.02 14.20 -8.77
C VAL A 195 12.97 14.51 -7.62
N ILE A 196 12.44 14.69 -6.42
CA ILE A 196 13.24 15.02 -5.24
C ILE A 196 13.31 13.89 -4.23
N GLY A 197 12.39 12.93 -4.30
CA GLY A 197 12.35 11.76 -3.43
C GLY A 197 11.70 10.56 -4.08
N TRP A 198 11.90 9.42 -3.44
CA TRP A 198 11.30 8.13 -3.77
C TRP A 198 11.09 7.34 -2.50
N VAL A 199 9.97 6.63 -2.41
CA VAL A 199 9.67 5.67 -1.36
C VAL A 199 8.95 4.47 -1.97
N ALA A 200 9.30 3.28 -1.52
CA ALA A 200 8.60 2.06 -1.86
C ALA A 200 7.96 1.45 -0.63
N TYR A 201 6.71 1.05 -0.77
CA TYR A 201 5.96 0.33 0.25
C TYR A 201 5.86 -1.14 -0.13
N GLN A 202 6.19 -2.01 0.81
CA GLN A 202 5.86 -3.43 0.70
C GLN A 202 4.40 -3.61 1.08
N MET A 203 3.64 -4.13 0.14
CA MET A 203 2.23 -4.46 0.26
C MET A 203 2.07 -5.99 0.27
N GLY A 204 0.95 -6.49 0.78
CA GLY A 204 0.69 -7.94 0.88
C GLY A 204 1.56 -8.65 1.92
N LYS A 205 1.48 -9.98 1.96
CA LYS A 205 2.27 -10.83 2.89
C LYS A 205 2.74 -12.09 2.16
N GLY A 206 3.92 -12.58 2.50
CA GLY A 206 4.45 -13.83 1.93
C GLY A 206 4.74 -13.72 0.43
N ASN A 207 4.33 -14.74 -0.34
CA ASN A 207 4.56 -14.79 -1.78
C ASN A 207 3.69 -13.82 -2.59
N ASP A 208 2.62 -13.31 -2.00
CA ASP A 208 1.72 -12.35 -2.64
C ASP A 208 2.11 -10.91 -2.30
N SER A 209 3.38 -10.66 -1.94
CA SER A 209 3.85 -9.29 -1.67
C SER A 209 4.26 -8.58 -2.95
N TRP A 210 3.88 -7.32 -3.09
CA TRP A 210 4.30 -6.45 -4.20
C TRP A 210 4.84 -5.13 -3.66
N LEU A 211 5.51 -4.38 -4.54
CA LEU A 211 5.98 -3.04 -4.21
C LEU A 211 5.06 -2.00 -4.83
N TRP A 212 4.64 -1.05 -4.01
CA TRP A 212 4.00 0.18 -4.45
C TRP A 212 5.00 1.33 -4.32
N GLU A 213 5.40 1.90 -5.45
CA GLU A 213 6.46 2.92 -5.52
C GLU A 213 5.86 4.32 -5.69
N CYS A 214 6.45 5.30 -5.01
CA CYS A 214 6.01 6.70 -5.01
C CYS A 214 7.21 7.64 -5.19
N TRP A 215 7.20 8.45 -6.24
CA TRP A 215 8.16 9.52 -6.48
C TRP A 215 7.57 10.87 -6.03
N LEU A 216 8.30 11.58 -5.17
CA LEU A 216 7.97 12.94 -4.78
C LEU A 216 8.49 13.93 -5.82
N LEU A 217 7.59 14.72 -6.37
CA LEU A 217 7.87 15.67 -7.43
C LEU A 217 7.71 17.11 -6.92
N ALA A 218 8.81 17.85 -6.85
CA ALA A 218 8.80 19.27 -6.52
C ALA A 218 8.57 20.10 -7.78
N SER A 219 7.55 20.95 -7.76
CA SER A 219 7.22 21.79 -8.90
C SER A 219 7.92 23.14 -8.85
N VAL A 220 8.27 23.72 -10.01
CA VAL A 220 8.88 25.06 -10.08
C VAL A 220 8.05 26.18 -9.45
N LYS A 221 6.75 25.97 -9.16
CA LYS A 221 5.89 26.93 -8.43
C LYS A 221 5.88 26.73 -6.91
N GLY A 222 6.53 25.68 -6.39
CA GLY A 222 6.60 25.36 -4.97
C GLY A 222 5.65 24.28 -4.47
N HIS A 223 4.73 23.80 -5.31
CA HIS A 223 3.84 22.69 -4.95
C HIS A 223 4.55 21.35 -5.11
N TYR A 224 4.10 20.33 -4.40
CA TYR A 224 4.53 18.96 -4.63
C TYR A 224 3.43 18.10 -5.26
N ARG A 225 3.84 17.02 -5.90
CA ARG A 225 2.99 15.98 -6.49
C ARG A 225 3.59 14.63 -6.14
N TRP A 226 2.76 13.61 -6.10
CA TRP A 226 3.21 12.23 -6.06
C TRP A 226 2.94 11.60 -7.42
N LEU A 227 3.97 10.99 -8.01
CA LEU A 227 3.77 10.04 -9.11
C LEU A 227 3.94 8.66 -8.50
N THR A 228 2.96 7.79 -8.62
CA THR A 228 3.01 6.45 -8.04
C THR A 228 2.95 5.40 -9.12
N TYR A 229 3.47 4.20 -8.82
CA TYR A 229 3.41 3.05 -9.72
C TYR A 229 3.31 1.75 -8.92
N ASP A 230 2.48 0.85 -9.41
CA ASP A 230 2.58 -0.59 -9.17
C ASP A 230 2.15 -1.33 -10.45
N GLU A 231 2.39 -2.64 -10.50
CA GLU A 231 2.12 -3.44 -11.70
C GLU A 231 0.63 -3.59 -12.02
N GLN A 232 -0.25 -3.45 -11.03
CA GLN A 232 -1.68 -3.65 -11.18
C GLN A 232 -2.36 -2.38 -11.69
N ASP A 233 -2.08 -1.25 -11.05
CA ASP A 233 -2.74 0.01 -11.31
C ASP A 233 -1.94 0.92 -12.26
N GLY A 234 -0.65 0.65 -12.50
CA GLY A 234 0.18 1.49 -13.34
C GLY A 234 0.44 2.88 -12.72
N PHE A 235 0.59 3.91 -13.57
CA PHE A 235 0.96 5.25 -13.09
C PHE A 235 -0.22 6.09 -12.64
N ILE A 236 -0.15 6.63 -11.42
CA ILE A 236 -1.11 7.61 -10.91
C ILE A 236 -0.40 8.89 -10.49
N PHE A 237 -0.91 10.04 -10.92
CA PHE A 237 -0.37 11.35 -10.59
C PHE A 237 -1.29 12.08 -9.62
N TYR A 238 -0.83 12.23 -8.38
CA TYR A 238 -1.56 12.78 -7.26
C TYR A 238 -1.16 14.22 -6.93
N GLN A 239 -2.15 15.00 -6.51
CA GLN A 239 -1.99 16.27 -5.83
C GLN A 239 -2.54 16.20 -4.40
N PRO A 240 -1.92 16.93 -3.46
CA PRO A 240 -2.42 16.98 -2.09
C PRO A 240 -3.68 17.84 -1.99
N LEU A 241 -4.60 17.39 -1.14
CA LEU A 241 -5.76 18.13 -0.68
C LEU A 241 -5.60 18.46 0.81
N ALA A 242 -6.46 19.35 1.32
CA ALA A 242 -6.56 19.54 2.76
C ALA A 242 -7.04 18.23 3.40
N PRO A 243 -6.35 17.71 4.43
CA PRO A 243 -6.77 16.50 5.09
C PRO A 243 -8.10 16.71 5.84
N PRO A 244 -8.85 15.63 6.12
CA PRO A 244 -10.00 15.68 7.02
C PRO A 244 -9.61 16.28 8.37
N THR A 245 -10.52 17.05 8.97
CA THR A 245 -10.32 17.62 10.32
C THR A 245 -10.57 16.59 11.42
N GLU A 246 -11.35 15.55 11.12
CA GLU A 246 -11.65 14.44 12.01
C GLU A 246 -10.99 13.16 11.50
N PRO A 247 -10.50 12.28 12.39
CA PRO A 247 -9.96 10.99 12.00
C PRO A 247 -10.99 10.17 11.20
N VAL A 248 -10.58 9.64 10.06
CA VAL A 248 -11.43 8.76 9.25
C VAL A 248 -11.17 7.31 9.69
N PRO A 249 -12.16 6.60 10.26
CA PRO A 249 -11.95 5.23 10.68
C PRO A 249 -11.71 4.34 9.46
N PRO A 250 -10.92 3.26 9.58
CA PRO A 250 -10.69 2.32 8.48
C PRO A 250 -11.99 1.68 7.93
N THR A 251 -13.05 1.65 8.74
CA THR A 251 -14.38 1.12 8.42
C THR A 251 -15.32 2.15 7.80
N ALA A 252 -14.87 3.40 7.61
CA ALA A 252 -15.67 4.42 6.96
C ALA A 252 -16.13 3.92 5.59
N ALA A 253 -17.42 4.13 5.27
CA ALA A 253 -17.93 3.85 3.94
C ALA A 253 -17.51 4.95 2.93
N HIS A 254 -17.20 6.16 3.43
CA HIS A 254 -16.87 7.30 2.59
C HIS A 254 -15.70 8.13 3.14
N LEU A 255 -14.85 8.62 2.24
CA LEU A 255 -13.83 9.63 2.53
C LEU A 255 -14.46 11.03 2.50
N PRO A 256 -14.37 11.81 3.59
CA PRO A 256 -14.75 13.21 3.57
C PRO A 256 -13.71 14.01 2.77
N VAL A 257 -14.19 14.78 1.80
CA VAL A 257 -13.36 15.69 1.00
C VAL A 257 -13.95 17.09 1.08
N ARG A 258 -13.15 18.04 1.58
CA ARG A 258 -13.62 19.41 1.82
C ARG A 258 -14.17 20.04 0.53
N HIS A 259 -15.36 20.64 0.62
CA HIS A 259 -16.07 21.27 -0.50
C HIS A 259 -16.45 20.33 -1.66
N LYS A 260 -16.44 19.01 -1.44
CA LYS A 260 -16.92 18.01 -2.39
C LYS A 260 -17.87 17.04 -1.68
N GLU A 261 -18.62 16.26 -2.46
CA GLU A 261 -19.35 15.12 -1.89
C GLU A 261 -18.36 14.08 -1.31
N PRO A 262 -18.78 13.20 -0.37
CA PRO A 262 -17.95 12.14 0.19
C PRO A 262 -17.63 11.01 -0.81
N VAL A 263 -16.39 10.48 -0.82
CA VAL A 263 -15.93 9.47 -1.81
C VAL A 263 -16.22 8.08 -1.29
N PRO A 264 -17.00 7.24 -1.97
CA PRO A 264 -17.13 5.83 -1.57
C PRO A 264 -15.76 5.17 -1.49
N ILE A 265 -15.47 4.55 -0.36
CA ILE A 265 -14.22 3.81 -0.16
C ILE A 265 -14.34 2.48 -0.89
N SER A 266 -13.42 2.24 -1.82
CA SER A 266 -13.35 1.00 -2.62
C SER A 266 -12.27 0.05 -2.15
N ALA A 267 -11.22 0.56 -1.48
CA ALA A 267 -10.15 -0.28 -0.95
C ALA A 267 -9.55 0.33 0.32
N ALA A 268 -9.03 -0.54 1.17
CA ALA A 268 -8.28 -0.18 2.37
C ALA A 268 -7.14 -1.17 2.55
N GLY A 269 -6.01 -0.71 3.07
CA GLY A 269 -4.89 -1.59 3.30
C GLY A 269 -3.81 -1.02 4.18
N GLN A 270 -2.84 -1.87 4.48
CA GLN A 270 -1.65 -1.54 5.25
C GLN A 270 -0.43 -2.08 4.52
N GLY A 271 0.64 -1.29 4.53
CA GLY A 271 1.97 -1.68 4.06
C GLY A 271 3.05 -1.17 4.99
N TRP A 272 4.30 -1.41 4.61
CA TRP A 272 5.47 -0.93 5.34
C TRP A 272 6.46 -0.29 4.38
N VAL A 273 7.12 0.78 4.82
CA VAL A 273 8.21 1.39 4.04
C VAL A 273 9.31 0.36 3.85
N ALA A 274 9.47 -0.14 2.62
CA ALA A 274 10.49 -1.11 2.28
C ALA A 274 11.84 -0.42 2.13
N ASN A 275 11.86 0.72 1.44
CA ASN A 275 13.05 1.55 1.28
C ASN A 275 12.67 2.97 0.84
N LEU A 276 13.62 3.90 0.90
CA LEU A 276 13.42 5.29 0.51
C LEU A 276 14.72 5.97 0.06
N ALA A 277 14.58 7.07 -0.66
CA ALA A 277 15.68 7.91 -1.13
C ALA A 277 15.27 9.36 -1.38
N GLY A 278 16.24 10.26 -1.37
CA GLY A 278 15.99 11.68 -1.60
C GLY A 278 15.24 12.33 -0.44
N GLN A 279 14.26 13.17 -0.75
CA GLN A 279 13.53 14.02 0.20
C GLN A 279 12.07 13.57 0.28
N LEU A 280 11.49 13.50 1.48
CA LEU A 280 10.09 13.13 1.69
C LEU A 280 9.40 14.16 2.60
N THR A 281 8.12 14.39 2.34
CA THR A 281 7.22 15.25 3.13
C THR A 281 6.59 14.56 4.34
N TRP A 282 7.06 13.35 4.64
CA TRP A 282 6.63 12.50 5.74
C TRP A 282 7.82 12.07 6.59
N GLN A 283 7.59 11.78 7.86
CA GLN A 283 8.54 11.12 8.75
C GLN A 283 8.56 9.62 8.45
N MET A 284 9.63 9.15 7.82
CA MET A 284 9.70 7.77 7.35
C MET A 284 11.08 7.16 7.59
N GLN A 285 11.08 5.92 8.01
CA GLN A 285 12.24 5.03 7.99
C GLN A 285 11.81 3.66 7.47
N ALA A 286 12.77 2.82 7.09
CA ALA A 286 12.47 1.45 6.71
C ALA A 286 11.72 0.74 7.86
N GLY A 287 10.65 0.03 7.51
CA GLY A 287 9.76 -0.64 8.46
C GLY A 287 8.63 0.23 9.04
N THR A 288 8.58 1.53 8.76
CA THR A 288 7.44 2.37 9.20
C THR A 288 6.14 1.83 8.59
N PRO A 289 5.12 1.48 9.40
CA PRO A 289 3.83 1.05 8.88
C PRO A 289 3.07 2.25 8.31
N VAL A 290 2.42 2.05 7.18
CA VAL A 290 1.53 3.03 6.54
C VAL A 290 0.19 2.37 6.23
N ARG A 291 -0.89 3.12 6.41
CA ARG A 291 -2.23 2.70 6.03
C ARG A 291 -2.78 3.61 4.97
N PHE A 292 -3.68 3.08 4.15
CA PHE A 292 -4.36 3.85 3.14
C PHE A 292 -5.83 3.46 3.02
N LEU A 293 -6.63 4.42 2.58
CA LEU A 293 -8.00 4.25 2.12
C LEU A 293 -8.11 4.87 0.73
N ASP A 294 -8.63 4.10 -0.21
CA ASP A 294 -8.84 4.52 -1.58
C ASP A 294 -10.31 4.58 -1.93
N GLY A 295 -10.64 5.55 -2.78
CA GLY A 295 -11.96 5.66 -3.38
C GLY A 295 -11.87 6.31 -4.74
N THR A 296 -12.91 6.11 -5.54
CA THR A 296 -13.02 6.71 -6.86
C THR A 296 -14.35 7.45 -6.97
N ARG A 297 -14.31 8.66 -7.53
CA ARG A 297 -15.52 9.41 -7.91
C ARG A 297 -15.23 10.36 -9.05
N ASP A 298 -16.16 10.46 -9.99
CA ASP A 298 -16.10 11.35 -11.15
C ASP A 298 -14.79 11.19 -11.97
N GLY A 299 -14.33 9.94 -12.11
CA GLY A 299 -13.07 9.63 -12.82
C GLY A 299 -11.80 10.10 -12.12
N ARG A 300 -11.88 10.50 -10.84
CA ARG A 300 -10.75 10.85 -9.99
C ARG A 300 -10.52 9.78 -8.94
N LEU A 301 -9.25 9.49 -8.69
CA LEU A 301 -8.83 8.62 -7.60
C LEU A 301 -8.57 9.47 -6.36
N TYR A 302 -8.96 8.98 -5.19
CA TYR A 302 -8.70 9.62 -3.91
C TYR A 302 -8.00 8.63 -3.02
N ARG A 303 -6.94 9.07 -2.34
CA ARG A 303 -6.17 8.25 -1.42
C ARG A 303 -5.93 9.02 -0.12
N LEU A 304 -6.45 8.51 0.98
CA LEU A 304 -6.09 8.97 2.32
C LEU A 304 -5.00 8.06 2.84
N MET A 305 -3.78 8.58 3.00
CA MET A 305 -2.69 7.87 3.67
C MET A 305 -2.56 8.36 5.10
N TYR A 306 -2.21 7.47 6.01
CA TYR A 306 -1.92 7.86 7.40
C TYR A 306 -0.93 6.91 8.08
N THR A 307 -0.15 7.49 8.98
CA THR A 307 0.65 6.81 10.00
C THR A 307 0.00 7.08 11.36
N ARG A 308 0.73 6.84 12.46
CA ARG A 308 0.28 7.27 13.80
C ARG A 308 0.36 8.78 13.98
N GLU A 309 1.24 9.45 13.24
CA GLU A 309 1.61 10.84 13.49
C GLU A 309 1.15 11.78 12.38
N GLU A 310 0.92 11.25 11.18
CA GLU A 310 0.68 12.06 10.00
C GLU A 310 -0.47 11.51 9.15
N VAL A 311 -1.15 12.42 8.47
CA VAL A 311 -2.20 12.12 7.49
C VAL A 311 -1.98 12.93 6.21
N GLU A 312 -2.33 12.35 5.07
CA GLU A 312 -2.37 13.03 3.79
C GLU A 312 -3.55 12.56 2.98
N LEU A 313 -4.35 13.51 2.49
CA LEU A 313 -5.37 13.24 1.50
C LEU A 313 -4.86 13.67 0.12
N LEU A 314 -4.98 12.76 -0.84
CA LEU A 314 -4.53 12.93 -2.21
C LEU A 314 -5.71 12.78 -3.16
N GLU A 315 -5.69 13.57 -4.23
CA GLU A 315 -6.54 13.40 -5.41
C GLU A 315 -5.66 13.15 -6.63
N GLY A 316 -5.99 12.12 -7.40
CA GLY A 316 -5.16 11.61 -8.48
C GLY A 316 -5.89 11.43 -9.80
N ILE A 317 -5.08 11.34 -10.84
CA ILE A 317 -5.46 10.90 -12.17
C ILE A 317 -4.58 9.74 -12.61
N GLN A 318 -5.20 8.76 -13.25
CA GLN A 318 -4.47 7.74 -13.98
C GLN A 318 -3.72 8.38 -15.14
N LEU A 319 -2.45 8.02 -15.32
CA LEU A 319 -1.65 8.39 -16.47
C LEU A 319 -1.29 7.14 -17.27
N GLU A 320 -1.45 7.26 -18.59
CA GLU A 320 -0.88 6.28 -19.51
C GLU A 320 0.65 6.31 -19.42
N GLU A 321 1.28 5.15 -19.50
CA GLU A 321 2.73 5.03 -19.40
C GLU A 321 3.46 5.86 -20.46
N GLU A 322 2.94 5.90 -21.68
CA GLU A 322 3.45 6.75 -22.76
C GLU A 322 3.50 8.23 -22.35
N VAL A 323 2.44 8.72 -21.70
CA VAL A 323 2.32 10.12 -21.27
C VAL A 323 3.36 10.44 -20.19
N VAL A 324 3.62 9.49 -19.28
CA VAL A 324 4.66 9.64 -18.25
C VAL A 324 6.04 9.76 -18.88
N TRP A 325 6.39 8.87 -19.80
CA TRP A 325 7.71 8.89 -20.44
C TRP A 325 7.89 10.08 -21.38
N GLN A 326 6.85 10.50 -22.10
CA GLN A 326 6.87 11.78 -22.83
C GLN A 326 7.07 12.97 -21.90
N ALA A 327 6.42 12.99 -20.72
CA ALA A 327 6.59 14.06 -19.74
C ALA A 327 8.04 14.17 -19.24
N PHE A 328 8.73 13.05 -19.06
CA PHE A 328 10.17 13.00 -18.74
C PHE A 328 11.09 13.25 -19.94
N GLY A 329 10.54 13.41 -21.15
CA GLY A 329 11.33 13.59 -22.37
C GLY A 329 12.07 12.32 -22.82
N ARG A 330 11.52 11.15 -22.47
CA ARG A 330 12.12 9.83 -22.69
C ARG A 330 11.19 8.83 -23.39
N PRO A 331 10.58 9.19 -24.54
CA PRO A 331 9.62 8.33 -25.24
C PRO A 331 10.21 6.97 -25.65
N GLU A 332 11.54 6.86 -25.76
CA GLU A 332 12.24 5.61 -26.07
C GLU A 332 11.99 4.50 -25.04
N VAL A 333 11.81 4.84 -23.76
CA VAL A 333 11.58 3.86 -22.70
C VAL A 333 10.28 3.09 -22.93
N TRP A 334 9.25 3.78 -23.38
CA TRP A 334 7.96 3.18 -23.76
C TRP A 334 8.10 2.32 -25.02
N ALA A 335 8.79 2.82 -26.05
CA ALA A 335 8.97 2.12 -27.31
C ALA A 335 9.73 0.78 -27.16
N GLU A 336 10.76 0.76 -26.31
CA GLU A 336 11.52 -0.46 -25.99
C GLU A 336 10.63 -1.52 -25.32
N ARG A 337 9.79 -1.11 -24.36
CA ARG A 337 8.84 -2.00 -23.67
C ARG A 337 7.80 -2.58 -24.62
N GLN A 338 7.22 -1.78 -25.50
CA GLN A 338 6.30 -2.30 -26.53
C GLN A 338 6.97 -3.32 -27.45
N THR A 339 8.24 -3.09 -27.80
CA THR A 339 9.01 -4.01 -28.64
C THR A 339 9.23 -5.33 -27.93
N ALA A 340 9.59 -5.31 -26.64
CA ALA A 340 9.77 -6.50 -25.82
C ALA A 340 8.47 -7.32 -25.70
N VAL A 341 7.34 -6.67 -25.44
CA VAL A 341 6.01 -7.33 -25.38
C VAL A 341 5.67 -7.99 -26.72
N ARG A 342 5.88 -7.30 -27.84
CA ARG A 342 5.62 -7.82 -29.18
C ARG A 342 6.49 -9.02 -29.52
N GLN A 343 7.77 -9.00 -29.17
CA GLN A 343 8.67 -10.14 -29.36
C GLN A 343 8.23 -11.35 -28.51
N ASN A 344 7.84 -11.13 -27.26
CA ASN A 344 7.36 -12.20 -26.39
C ASN A 344 6.06 -12.84 -26.90
N TRP A 345 5.16 -12.03 -27.48
CA TRP A 345 3.96 -12.54 -28.15
C TRP A 345 4.32 -13.38 -29.39
N LEU A 346 5.26 -12.94 -30.22
CA LEU A 346 5.68 -13.67 -31.43
C LEU A 346 6.36 -15.01 -31.11
N VAL A 347 7.10 -15.11 -30.02
CA VAL A 347 7.88 -16.33 -29.68
C VAL A 347 7.09 -17.29 -28.78
N GLY A 348 6.22 -16.82 -27.89
CA GLY A 348 5.48 -17.67 -26.95
C GLY A 348 3.98 -17.75 -27.23
N GLY A 349 3.30 -16.61 -27.24
CA GLY A 349 1.83 -16.54 -27.37
C GLY A 349 1.30 -16.97 -28.74
N GLY A 350 1.99 -16.58 -29.81
CA GLY A 350 1.63 -16.92 -31.19
C GLY A 350 1.73 -18.42 -31.47
N LEU A 351 2.78 -19.09 -30.95
CA LEU A 351 2.93 -20.54 -31.09
C LEU A 351 1.86 -21.32 -30.31
N ALA A 352 1.50 -20.86 -29.11
CA ALA A 352 0.44 -21.49 -28.31
C ALA A 352 -0.94 -21.37 -28.98
N VAL A 353 -1.27 -20.19 -29.52
CA VAL A 353 -2.51 -19.98 -30.28
C VAL A 353 -2.53 -20.81 -31.56
N LEU A 354 -1.42 -20.87 -32.29
CA LEU A 354 -1.32 -21.68 -33.51
C LEU A 354 -1.45 -23.19 -33.21
N ALA A 355 -0.83 -23.67 -32.12
CA ALA A 355 -0.99 -25.05 -31.65
C ALA A 355 -2.45 -25.35 -31.24
N MET A 356 -3.11 -24.43 -30.55
CA MET A 356 -4.53 -24.57 -30.18
C MET A 356 -5.42 -24.62 -31.42
N LEU A 357 -5.18 -23.77 -32.42
CA LEU A 357 -5.90 -23.80 -33.70
C LEU A 357 -5.67 -25.12 -34.46
N LEU A 358 -4.46 -25.66 -34.45
CA LEU A 358 -4.15 -26.96 -35.05
C LEU A 358 -4.86 -28.12 -34.34
N VAL A 359 -4.95 -28.09 -33.00
CA VAL A 359 -5.71 -29.08 -32.22
C VAL A 359 -7.20 -29.01 -32.56
N VAL A 360 -7.77 -27.81 -32.63
CA VAL A 360 -9.17 -27.61 -33.02
C VAL A 360 -9.43 -28.09 -34.45
N ALA A 361 -8.54 -27.78 -35.39
CA ALA A 361 -8.63 -28.25 -36.77
C ALA A 361 -8.54 -29.80 -36.85
N ALA A 362 -7.61 -30.42 -36.12
CA ALA A 362 -7.48 -31.88 -36.07
C ALA A 362 -8.73 -32.56 -35.48
N ALA A 363 -9.36 -31.95 -34.47
CA ALA A 363 -10.61 -32.42 -33.87
C ALA A 363 -11.79 -32.32 -34.85
N LEU A 364 -11.86 -31.25 -35.65
CA LEU A 364 -12.93 -31.04 -36.64
C LEU A 364 -12.81 -31.97 -37.86
N VAL A 365 -11.60 -32.43 -38.19
CA VAL A 365 -11.35 -33.35 -39.33
C VAL A 365 -11.60 -34.83 -38.94
N SER A 366 -11.75 -35.16 -37.65
CA SER A 366 -11.76 -36.55 -37.15
C SER A 366 -13.10 -37.18 -36.71
N PRO A 367 -14.26 -36.99 -37.36
CA PRO A 367 -15.36 -37.96 -37.20
C PRO A 367 -15.09 -39.27 -37.96
N ALA A 368 -14.37 -39.22 -39.10
CA ALA A 368 -14.19 -40.37 -39.99
C ALA A 368 -13.03 -41.31 -39.58
N ILE A 369 -12.03 -40.81 -38.85
CA ILE A 369 -10.84 -41.59 -38.46
C ILE A 369 -11.13 -42.50 -37.26
N TRP A 370 -12.03 -42.10 -36.35
CA TRP A 370 -12.42 -42.91 -35.19
C TRP A 370 -13.30 -44.12 -35.54
N LEU A 371 -13.92 -44.15 -36.73
CA LEU A 371 -14.73 -45.28 -37.21
C LEU A 371 -13.93 -46.40 -37.88
N LEU A 372 -12.63 -46.20 -38.13
CA LEU A 372 -11.76 -47.23 -38.76
C LEU A 372 -10.94 -48.06 -37.75
N VAL A 373 -11.02 -47.76 -36.44
CA VAL A 373 -10.17 -48.38 -35.40
C VAL A 373 -10.92 -49.37 -34.47
N LEU A 374 -12.23 -49.57 -34.65
CA LEU A 374 -13.02 -50.58 -33.92
C LEU A 374 -13.60 -51.61 -34.88
N PRO A 375 -12.80 -52.58 -35.37
CA PRO A 375 -12.84 -53.90 -34.71
C PRO A 375 -11.51 -54.68 -34.81
N ALA A 376 -10.74 -54.76 -33.72
CA ALA A 376 -9.61 -55.70 -33.61
C ALA A 376 -9.40 -56.27 -32.19
N ILE A 377 -10.40 -56.17 -31.29
CA ILE A 377 -10.31 -56.71 -29.92
C ILE A 377 -11.62 -57.43 -29.55
N VAL A 378 -12.05 -58.38 -30.36
CA VAL A 378 -12.88 -59.52 -29.91
C VAL A 378 -12.47 -60.73 -30.74
N GLY A 379 -11.59 -61.57 -30.21
CA GLY A 379 -11.26 -62.83 -30.86
C GLY A 379 -9.89 -63.39 -30.49
N SER A 380 -9.73 -63.86 -29.25
CA SER A 380 -8.83 -64.96 -28.88
C SER A 380 -9.02 -65.24 -27.38
N GLY A 381 -9.88 -66.22 -27.08
CA GLY A 381 -10.05 -66.71 -25.72
C GLY A 381 -8.92 -67.65 -25.31
N VAL A 382 -8.63 -67.69 -24.01
CA VAL A 382 -8.19 -68.90 -23.32
C VAL A 382 -8.87 -68.93 -21.95
N PHE A 383 -9.88 -69.79 -21.84
CA PHE A 383 -10.48 -70.26 -20.60
C PHE A 383 -9.54 -71.28 -19.96
N ILE A 384 -9.16 -71.09 -18.69
CA ILE A 384 -8.66 -72.17 -17.83
C ILE A 384 -9.63 -72.26 -16.66
N GLY A 385 -10.35 -73.39 -16.59
CA GLY A 385 -11.26 -73.72 -15.52
C GLY A 385 -10.71 -74.80 -14.59
N ARG A 386 -11.35 -74.89 -13.41
CA ARG A 386 -11.41 -75.96 -12.37
C ARG A 386 -11.07 -75.38 -10.99
N ALA A 387 -11.73 -75.73 -9.89
CA ALA A 387 -12.84 -76.63 -9.61
C ALA A 387 -13.23 -76.49 -8.12
N PHE A 388 -14.52 -76.71 -7.79
CA PHE A 388 -15.09 -77.36 -6.58
C PHE A 388 -14.71 -76.83 -5.17
N SER A 389 -15.56 -76.78 -4.14
CA SER A 389 -16.68 -77.63 -3.70
C SER A 389 -17.57 -76.86 -2.70
N SER A 390 -18.90 -76.79 -2.89
CA SER A 390 -19.98 -77.45 -2.12
C SER A 390 -20.07 -77.19 -0.61
N GLY A 391 -21.22 -76.65 -0.21
CA GLY A 391 -21.76 -76.54 1.15
C GLY A 391 -23.10 -75.82 1.09
#